data_AF-A0AAV2RVU0-F1
#
_entry.id   AF-A0AAV2RVU0-F1
#
_cell.length_a   1.000
_cell.length_b   1.000
_cell.length_c   1.000
_cell.angle_alpha   90.00
_cell.angle_beta   90.00
_cell.angle_gamma   90.00
#
_symmetry.space_group_name_H-M   'P 1'
#
loop_
_entity.id
_entity.type
_entity.pdbx_description
1 polymer ?
#
loop_
_entity_poly.entity_id
_entity_poly.type
_entity_poly.pdbx_seq_one_letter_code
_entity_poly.pdbx_strand_id
1 'polypeptide(L)'
;MSLDQATFEKSTSKKILLAGNPYLCGLVRLNPGNWLVSKIFTQYANRLYDFEWKTDDVLIMTYPKCGTTWTQELVWTMRNNPELNHMNAGVALAERVPFLDQDMLFDYEKTPASIENPLMRNFFMQNPDAKNEAVFFQMAEKLGSPRTIKTHLPFSLFSTELLDKVKVIYVARNPKDVVVSYYHHHRMLKAHNYVGSFDDFVDYFVNDEFFVGCNDILPYWLHVQEAWQKRNHPNLLFLFYEDMKANINGQISNLNDYLGTKLTTDQIEKVADYCNFSSMSARNNTFLEAERAEEGAAFVNLPVVEKDGGFYRKGTTGSWKEKFTSEHEKKIKKWTDEHFLDLGLDFKYSL
;
A
#
# COMPACT_ATOMS: atom_id res chain seq x y z
N MET A 1 -13.10 10.34 -14.81
CA MET A 1 -14.13 9.68 -13.97
C MET A 1 -15.15 10.73 -13.57
N SER A 2 -16.46 10.52 -13.80
CA SER A 2 -17.50 11.45 -13.33
C SER A 2 -17.86 11.10 -11.88
N LEU A 3 -17.70 12.05 -10.96
CA LEU A 3 -18.11 11.90 -9.55
C LEU A 3 -19.64 11.86 -9.38
N ASP A 4 -20.40 12.17 -10.45
CA ASP A 4 -21.87 12.22 -10.44
C ASP A 4 -22.52 10.84 -10.29
N GLN A 5 -21.73 9.76 -10.32
CA GLN A 5 -22.18 8.37 -10.17
C GLN A 5 -21.79 7.72 -8.83
N ALA A 6 -21.27 8.50 -7.88
CA ALA A 6 -20.92 8.00 -6.55
C ALA A 6 -22.19 7.69 -5.73
N THR A 7 -22.34 6.44 -5.29
CA THR A 7 -23.48 6.01 -4.47
C THR A 7 -23.06 5.84 -3.01
N PHE A 8 -23.82 6.43 -2.07
CA PHE A 8 -23.52 6.34 -0.64
C PHE A 8 -23.98 5.01 -0.04
N GLU A 9 -23.08 4.35 0.69
CA GLU A 9 -23.28 3.00 1.22
C GLU A 9 -23.78 2.99 2.68
N LYS A 10 -25.08 3.21 2.89
CA LYS A 10 -25.68 3.28 4.25
C LYS A 10 -25.62 1.96 5.03
N SER A 11 -25.92 0.83 4.39
CA SER A 11 -25.99 -0.49 5.02
C SER A 11 -24.60 -1.01 5.41
N THR A 12 -23.64 -0.89 4.49
CA THR A 12 -22.25 -1.30 4.69
C THR A 12 -21.60 -0.45 5.77
N SER A 13 -21.81 0.88 5.74
CA SER A 13 -21.33 1.79 6.80
C SER A 13 -21.87 1.40 8.19
N LYS A 14 -23.15 1.00 8.31
CA LYS A 14 -23.77 0.61 9.59
C LYS A 14 -23.23 -0.72 10.14
N LYS A 15 -22.97 -1.72 9.28
CA LYS A 15 -22.35 -2.99 9.69
C LYS A 15 -20.92 -2.76 10.21
N ILE A 16 -20.16 -1.90 9.54
CA ILE A 16 -18.77 -1.56 9.89
C ILE A 16 -18.70 -0.73 11.19
N LEU A 17 -19.64 0.20 11.41
CA LEU A 17 -19.79 0.93 12.68
C LEU A 17 -19.99 0.01 13.89
N LEU A 18 -20.74 -1.08 13.73
CA LEU A 18 -20.95 -2.09 14.79
C LEU A 18 -19.70 -2.94 15.07
N ALA A 19 -18.75 -3.01 14.13
CA ALA A 19 -17.46 -3.68 14.30
C ALA A 19 -16.38 -2.77 14.95
N GLY A 20 -16.78 -1.61 15.50
CA GLY A 20 -15.93 -0.76 16.34
C GLY A 20 -15.25 0.43 15.64
N ASN A 21 -15.57 0.77 14.39
CA ASN A 21 -14.82 1.79 13.64
C ASN A 21 -15.48 3.19 13.64
N PRO A 22 -14.75 4.28 13.96
CA PRO A 22 -15.21 5.67 13.82
C PRO A 22 -15.02 6.20 12.38
N TYR A 23 -15.78 5.71 11.40
CA TYR A 23 -15.85 6.39 10.09
C TYR A 23 -16.71 7.64 10.19
N LEU A 24 -16.08 8.75 10.56
CA LEU A 24 -16.73 10.05 10.74
C LEU A 24 -17.27 10.66 9.43
N CYS A 25 -16.85 10.14 8.26
CA CYS A 25 -17.17 10.74 6.95
C CYS A 25 -17.94 9.81 5.98
N GLY A 26 -17.99 8.49 6.25
CA GLY A 26 -18.74 7.49 5.45
C GLY A 26 -18.04 6.98 4.19
N LEU A 27 -18.68 6.02 3.50
CA LEU A 27 -18.14 5.32 2.32
C LEU A 27 -18.97 5.60 1.06
N VAL A 28 -18.31 5.54 -0.11
CA VAL A 28 -18.96 5.66 -1.42
C VAL A 28 -18.48 4.56 -2.37
N ARG A 29 -19.36 4.13 -3.27
CA ARG A 29 -18.97 3.29 -4.41
C ARG A 29 -18.85 4.12 -5.67
N LEU A 30 -17.70 4.01 -6.34
CA LEU A 30 -17.43 4.67 -7.61
C LEU A 30 -17.81 3.74 -8.77
N ASN A 31 -18.41 4.31 -9.80
CA ASN A 31 -18.74 3.61 -11.04
C ASN A 31 -17.96 4.21 -12.22
N PRO A 32 -17.54 3.39 -13.20
CA PRO A 32 -17.64 1.93 -13.24
C PRO A 32 -16.65 1.25 -12.27
N GLY A 33 -16.80 -0.07 -12.06
CA GLY A 33 -15.87 -0.89 -11.26
C GLY A 33 -16.28 -1.13 -9.81
N ASN A 34 -17.32 -0.45 -9.33
CA ASN A 34 -17.89 -0.64 -7.98
C ASN A 34 -16.88 -0.40 -6.85
N TRP A 35 -15.91 0.50 -7.07
CA TRP A 35 -14.80 0.75 -6.16
C TRP A 35 -15.29 1.30 -4.82
N LEU A 36 -15.06 0.58 -3.74
CA LEU A 36 -15.40 1.04 -2.39
C LEU A 36 -14.28 1.92 -1.85
N VAL A 37 -14.58 3.20 -1.63
CA VAL A 37 -13.61 4.20 -1.13
C VAL A 37 -14.20 5.06 -0.01
N SER A 38 -13.32 5.73 0.75
CA SER A 38 -13.72 6.79 1.69
C SER A 38 -14.44 7.92 0.97
N LYS A 39 -15.48 8.52 1.57
CA LYS A 39 -16.11 9.72 1.00
C LYS A 39 -15.12 10.86 0.78
N ILE A 40 -14.09 10.98 1.64
CA ILE A 40 -13.05 12.02 1.54
C ILE A 40 -12.27 11.92 0.22
N PHE A 41 -12.17 10.72 -0.38
CA PHE A 41 -11.60 10.55 -1.72
C PHE A 41 -12.18 11.53 -2.75
N THR A 42 -13.49 11.77 -2.70
CA THR A 42 -14.18 12.63 -3.67
C THR A 42 -13.70 14.09 -3.65
N GLN A 43 -13.09 14.55 -2.54
CA GLN A 43 -12.51 15.89 -2.42
C GLN A 43 -11.17 15.99 -3.17
N TYR A 44 -10.45 14.87 -3.32
CA TYR A 44 -9.10 14.82 -3.89
C TYR A 44 -9.04 14.16 -5.27
N ALA A 45 -10.14 13.59 -5.76
CA ALA A 45 -10.17 12.86 -7.04
C ALA A 45 -9.67 13.68 -8.23
N ASN A 46 -10.04 14.96 -8.32
CA ASN A 46 -9.54 15.84 -9.39
C ASN A 46 -8.05 16.13 -9.23
N ARG A 47 -7.58 16.40 -8.00
CA ARG A 47 -6.15 16.62 -7.73
C ARG A 47 -5.30 15.39 -8.05
N LEU A 48 -5.82 14.19 -7.80
CA LEU A 48 -5.17 12.94 -8.20
C LEU A 48 -5.10 12.81 -9.72
N TYR A 49 -6.21 13.09 -10.41
CA TYR A 49 -6.29 12.98 -11.86
C TYR A 49 -5.36 13.97 -12.57
N ASP A 50 -5.29 15.20 -12.06
CA ASP A 50 -4.47 16.30 -12.57
C ASP A 50 -3.08 16.35 -11.92
N PHE A 51 -2.66 15.32 -11.18
CA PHE A 51 -1.37 15.33 -10.51
C PHE A 51 -0.24 15.44 -11.54
N GLU A 52 0.64 16.42 -11.34
CA GLU A 52 1.76 16.71 -12.24
C GLU A 52 2.89 15.69 -12.07
N TRP A 53 2.84 14.67 -12.92
CA TRP A 53 3.87 13.64 -13.03
C TRP A 53 5.09 14.12 -13.82
N LYS A 54 6.28 13.74 -13.37
CA LYS A 54 7.56 13.96 -14.06
C LYS A 54 7.97 12.69 -14.80
N THR A 55 8.71 12.84 -15.89
CA THR A 55 9.14 11.70 -16.73
C THR A 55 10.12 10.75 -16.03
N ASP A 56 10.74 11.20 -14.95
CA ASP A 56 11.65 10.40 -14.12
C ASP A 56 10.97 9.88 -12.84
N ASP A 57 9.65 10.00 -12.71
CA ASP A 57 8.92 9.43 -11.59
C ASP A 57 8.81 7.91 -11.70
N VAL A 58 8.82 7.27 -10.52
CA VAL A 58 8.45 5.87 -10.37
C VAL A 58 7.31 5.77 -9.37
N LEU A 59 6.19 5.19 -9.81
CA LEU A 59 5.03 4.92 -8.98
C LEU A 59 5.02 3.45 -8.55
N ILE A 60 5.04 3.21 -7.25
CA ILE A 60 4.88 1.88 -6.65
C ILE A 60 3.40 1.69 -6.34
N MET A 61 2.74 0.90 -7.17
CA MET A 61 1.31 0.63 -7.10
C MET A 61 1.09 -0.81 -6.63
N THR A 62 0.30 -1.01 -5.59
CA THR A 62 0.03 -2.38 -5.10
C THR A 62 -1.34 -2.44 -4.47
N TYR A 63 -2.02 -3.57 -4.52
CA TYR A 63 -3.06 -3.82 -3.52
C TYR A 63 -2.41 -3.87 -2.13
N PRO A 64 -3.06 -3.37 -1.05
CA PRO A 64 -2.51 -3.42 0.30
C PRO A 64 -1.98 -4.81 0.67
N LYS A 65 -0.81 -4.83 1.35
CA LYS A 65 -0.16 -6.05 1.87
C LYS A 65 0.44 -7.00 0.82
N CYS A 66 0.67 -6.52 -0.41
CA CYS A 66 1.35 -7.29 -1.47
C CYS A 66 2.88 -7.08 -1.54
N GLY A 67 3.52 -6.50 -0.51
CA GLY A 67 4.98 -6.30 -0.49
C GLY A 67 5.45 -4.86 -0.74
N THR A 68 4.54 -3.89 -0.75
CA THR A 68 4.78 -2.48 -1.04
C THR A 68 5.97 -1.88 -0.29
N THR A 69 6.10 -2.12 1.02
CA THR A 69 7.23 -1.59 1.82
C THR A 69 8.57 -2.14 1.35
N TRP A 70 8.62 -3.42 0.97
CA TRP A 70 9.83 -4.03 0.45
C TRP A 70 10.21 -3.41 -0.89
N THR A 71 9.24 -3.25 -1.80
CA THR A 71 9.44 -2.61 -3.10
C THR A 71 9.85 -1.15 -2.96
N GLN A 72 9.26 -0.39 -2.03
CA GLN A 72 9.65 0.99 -1.73
C GLN A 72 11.11 1.09 -1.31
N GLU A 73 11.55 0.26 -0.36
CA GLU A 73 12.95 0.27 0.06
C GLU A 73 13.90 -0.15 -1.05
N LEU A 74 13.57 -1.19 -1.83
CA LEU A 74 14.37 -1.64 -2.96
C LEU A 74 14.55 -0.51 -3.97
N VAL A 75 13.44 0.01 -4.50
CA VAL A 75 13.46 1.03 -5.55
C VAL A 75 14.12 2.32 -5.06
N TRP A 76 13.82 2.77 -3.84
CA TRP A 76 14.44 3.98 -3.32
C TRP A 76 15.94 3.80 -3.09
N THR A 77 16.37 2.66 -2.53
CA THR A 77 17.78 2.37 -2.27
C THR A 77 18.56 2.21 -3.57
N MET A 78 18.01 1.50 -4.56
CA MET A 78 18.65 1.34 -5.88
C MET A 78 18.90 2.68 -6.57
N ARG A 79 17.94 3.62 -6.48
CA ARG A 79 18.01 4.90 -7.20
C ARG A 79 18.84 5.95 -6.48
N ASN A 80 18.79 5.96 -5.14
CA ASN A 80 19.32 7.07 -4.34
C ASN A 80 20.47 6.64 -3.41
N ASN A 81 20.59 5.36 -3.08
CA ASN A 81 21.51 4.86 -2.06
C ASN A 81 22.23 3.55 -2.45
N PRO A 82 22.76 3.40 -3.67
CA PRO A 82 23.39 2.14 -4.10
C PRO A 82 24.66 1.78 -3.31
N GLU A 83 25.32 2.78 -2.70
CA GLU A 83 26.50 2.58 -1.84
C GLU A 83 26.18 2.54 -0.35
N LEU A 84 24.89 2.57 0.03
CA LEU A 84 24.42 2.52 1.42
C LEU A 84 24.95 3.63 2.33
N ASN A 85 25.29 4.80 1.78
CA ASN A 85 25.86 5.95 2.48
C ASN A 85 25.04 7.26 2.33
N HIS A 86 23.86 7.20 1.74
CA HIS A 86 23.00 8.36 1.53
C HIS A 86 22.49 8.91 2.87
N MET A 87 22.65 10.22 3.10
CA MET A 87 22.30 10.87 4.37
C MET A 87 20.84 10.67 4.81
N ASN A 88 19.92 10.60 3.84
CA ASN A 88 18.50 10.37 4.13
C ASN A 88 18.12 8.90 4.32
N ALA A 89 19.05 7.94 4.23
CA ALA A 89 18.72 6.51 4.36
C ALA A 89 18.12 6.16 5.74
N GLY A 90 18.45 6.91 6.78
CA GLY A 90 17.88 6.77 8.12
C GLY A 90 16.56 7.51 8.34
N VAL A 91 16.11 8.32 7.38
CA VAL A 91 14.85 9.06 7.48
C VAL A 91 13.67 8.11 7.20
N ALA A 92 12.52 8.39 7.85
CA ALA A 92 11.31 7.61 7.71
C ALA A 92 10.95 7.36 6.24
N LEU A 93 10.51 6.13 5.93
CA LEU A 93 10.20 5.74 4.55
C LEU A 93 9.11 6.63 3.93
N ALA A 94 8.15 7.10 4.72
CA ALA A 94 7.10 8.01 4.25
C ALA A 94 7.62 9.40 3.83
N GLU A 95 8.77 9.85 4.32
CA GLU A 95 9.44 11.07 3.83
C GLU A 95 10.17 10.81 2.50
N ARG A 96 10.73 9.60 2.35
CA ARG A 96 11.49 9.19 1.16
C ARG A 96 10.61 8.78 -0.01
N VAL A 97 9.48 8.16 0.30
CA VAL A 97 8.49 7.62 -0.66
C VAL A 97 7.09 8.00 -0.17
N PRO A 98 6.60 9.21 -0.51
CA PRO A 98 5.32 9.72 -0.08
C PRO A 98 4.17 8.85 -0.57
N PHE A 99 3.14 8.76 0.26
CA PHE A 99 1.97 7.93 0.03
C PHE A 99 0.77 8.81 -0.32
N LEU A 100 0.47 8.95 -1.63
CA LEU A 100 -0.53 9.90 -2.13
C LEU A 100 -1.92 9.68 -1.52
N ASP A 101 -2.30 8.42 -1.36
CA ASP A 101 -3.64 8.05 -0.93
C ASP A 101 -3.96 8.55 0.48
N GLN A 102 -2.93 8.87 1.28
CA GLN A 102 -3.13 9.19 2.68
C GLN A 102 -3.94 10.47 2.88
N ASP A 103 -3.89 11.42 1.94
CA ASP A 103 -4.74 12.62 1.98
C ASP A 103 -6.23 12.29 1.85
N MET A 104 -6.57 11.18 1.20
CA MET A 104 -7.96 10.77 0.92
C MET A 104 -8.66 10.20 2.14
N LEU A 105 -7.98 10.18 3.29
CA LEU A 105 -8.35 9.45 4.49
C LEU A 105 -8.51 10.37 5.69
N PHE A 106 -7.88 11.54 5.61
CA PHE A 106 -7.93 12.55 6.66
C PHE A 106 -8.81 13.71 6.21
N ASP A 107 -9.85 13.96 7.00
CA ASP A 107 -10.61 15.18 6.93
C ASP A 107 -9.81 16.27 7.66
N TYR A 108 -8.95 16.98 6.93
CA TYR A 108 -8.05 17.99 7.48
C TYR A 108 -8.78 19.14 8.20
N GLU A 109 -10.05 19.38 7.91
CA GLU A 109 -10.87 20.37 8.64
C GLU A 109 -11.19 19.89 10.06
N LYS A 110 -11.42 18.58 10.25
CA LYS A 110 -11.73 17.98 11.56
C LYS A 110 -10.51 17.48 12.29
N THR A 111 -9.50 17.04 11.57
CA THR A 111 -8.27 16.47 12.11
C THR A 111 -7.08 16.99 11.30
N PRO A 112 -6.64 18.23 11.56
CA PRO A 112 -5.48 18.80 10.89
C PRO A 112 -4.24 17.94 11.11
N ALA A 113 -3.29 17.97 10.17
CA ALA A 113 -1.98 17.36 10.39
C ALA A 113 -1.33 18.00 11.62
N SER A 114 -1.04 17.16 12.62
CA SER A 114 -0.42 17.59 13.88
C SER A 114 1.10 17.61 13.75
N ILE A 115 1.73 18.71 14.16
CA ILE A 115 3.19 18.81 14.30
C ILE A 115 3.74 17.95 15.46
N GLU A 116 2.88 17.31 16.25
CA GLU A 116 3.31 16.28 17.20
C GLU A 116 3.74 15.02 16.45
N ASN A 117 3.15 14.76 15.27
CA ASN A 117 3.60 13.67 14.41
C ASN A 117 4.97 14.06 13.79
N PRO A 118 6.04 13.26 14.01
CA PRO A 118 7.38 13.60 13.53
C PRO A 118 7.46 13.80 12.00
N LEU A 119 6.70 13.03 11.22
CA LEU A 119 6.63 13.15 9.76
C LEU A 119 6.11 14.54 9.36
N MET A 120 5.00 14.95 9.96
CA MET A 120 4.36 16.23 9.69
C MET A 120 5.25 17.39 10.16
N ARG A 121 5.83 17.26 11.36
CA ARG A 121 6.78 18.24 11.90
C ARG A 121 7.95 18.47 10.96
N ASN A 122 8.61 17.40 10.54
CA ASN A 122 9.75 17.49 9.62
C ASN A 122 9.35 18.14 8.30
N PHE A 123 8.21 17.74 7.73
CA PHE A 123 7.71 18.29 6.48
C PHE A 123 7.44 19.81 6.57
N PHE A 124 6.68 20.27 7.57
CA PHE A 124 6.35 21.69 7.72
C PHE A 124 7.57 22.54 8.09
N MET A 125 8.53 22.01 8.86
CA MET A 125 9.78 22.73 9.14
C MET A 125 10.63 22.94 7.88
N GLN A 126 10.67 21.94 6.99
CA GLN A 126 11.41 22.04 5.73
C GLN A 126 10.67 22.87 4.68
N ASN A 127 9.35 23.00 4.82
CA ASN A 127 8.47 23.67 3.85
C ASN A 127 7.50 24.63 4.56
N PRO A 128 7.97 25.81 5.02
CA PRO A 128 7.14 26.75 5.79
C PRO A 128 5.93 27.32 5.03
N ASP A 129 5.95 27.23 3.70
CA ASP A 129 4.87 27.63 2.80
C ASP A 129 3.80 26.53 2.60
N ALA A 130 4.06 25.30 3.08
CA ALA A 130 3.14 24.19 2.94
C ALA A 130 1.86 24.40 3.75
N LYS A 131 0.74 24.00 3.17
CA LYS A 131 -0.59 24.15 3.78
C LYS A 131 -1.00 22.90 4.53
N ASN A 132 -1.89 23.04 5.51
CA ASN A 132 -2.49 21.92 6.23
C ASN A 132 -3.70 21.33 5.48
N GLU A 133 -3.48 20.99 4.21
CA GLU A 133 -4.44 20.35 3.29
C GLU A 133 -3.64 19.54 2.28
N ALA A 134 -4.09 18.36 1.85
CA ALA A 134 -3.38 17.57 0.84
C ALA A 134 -1.87 17.43 1.10
N VAL A 135 -1.50 17.13 2.35
CA VAL A 135 -0.10 17.18 2.81
C VAL A 135 0.76 16.17 2.06
N PHE A 136 0.24 14.98 1.76
CA PHE A 136 1.02 13.94 1.07
C PHE A 136 1.20 14.22 -0.43
N PHE A 137 0.22 14.86 -1.08
CA PHE A 137 0.40 15.46 -2.40
C PHE A 137 1.50 16.51 -2.38
N GLN A 138 1.47 17.45 -1.42
CA GLN A 138 2.52 18.46 -1.30
C GLN A 138 3.90 17.86 -1.01
N MET A 139 3.98 16.79 -0.21
CA MET A 139 5.21 16.04 0.00
C MET A 139 5.75 15.48 -1.31
N ALA A 140 4.90 14.83 -2.12
CA ALA A 140 5.30 14.30 -3.43
C ALA A 140 5.70 15.41 -4.43
N GLU A 141 5.01 16.55 -4.41
CA GLU A 141 5.32 17.72 -5.26
C GLU A 141 6.68 18.35 -4.90
N LYS A 142 6.98 18.46 -3.61
CA LYS A 142 8.20 19.10 -3.08
C LYS A 142 9.41 18.18 -3.04
N LEU A 143 9.27 16.88 -3.33
CA LEU A 143 10.40 15.97 -3.45
C LEU A 143 11.30 16.29 -4.65
N GLY A 144 12.62 16.21 -4.40
CA GLY A 144 13.64 16.26 -5.43
C GLY A 144 13.54 15.09 -6.41
N SER A 145 13.84 15.36 -7.67
CA SER A 145 13.96 14.34 -8.70
C SER A 145 15.24 13.50 -8.49
N PRO A 146 15.21 12.19 -8.76
CA PRO A 146 14.05 11.44 -9.22
C PRO A 146 13.09 11.04 -8.09
N ARG A 147 11.77 11.18 -8.31
CA ARG A 147 10.77 10.83 -7.28
C ARG A 147 10.39 9.37 -7.33
N THR A 148 10.22 8.77 -6.16
CA THR A 148 9.55 7.48 -5.98
C THR A 148 8.32 7.74 -5.12
N ILE A 149 7.15 7.32 -5.59
CA ILE A 149 5.85 7.62 -4.96
C ILE A 149 5.11 6.30 -4.73
N LYS A 150 4.36 6.19 -3.64
CA LYS A 150 3.55 5.01 -3.31
C LYS A 150 2.06 5.31 -3.54
N THR A 151 1.34 4.31 -4.05
CA THR A 151 -0.13 4.26 -4.03
C THR A 151 -0.67 2.84 -3.84
N HIS A 152 -1.87 2.76 -3.30
CA HIS A 152 -2.74 1.59 -3.29
C HIS A 152 -3.96 1.76 -4.21
N LEU A 153 -4.08 2.87 -4.94
CA LEU A 153 -5.19 3.11 -5.87
C LEU A 153 -4.97 2.35 -7.19
N PRO A 154 -6.04 1.85 -7.82
CA PRO A 154 -5.98 1.18 -9.10
C PRO A 154 -5.81 2.19 -10.25
N PHE A 155 -5.41 1.67 -11.42
CA PHE A 155 -5.14 2.49 -12.61
C PHE A 155 -6.33 3.35 -13.03
N SER A 156 -7.56 2.86 -12.91
CA SER A 156 -8.77 3.59 -13.33
C SER A 156 -9.06 4.87 -12.53
N LEU A 157 -8.40 5.07 -11.37
CA LEU A 157 -8.51 6.32 -10.62
C LEU A 157 -7.46 7.37 -11.02
N PHE A 158 -6.47 7.00 -11.82
CA PHE A 158 -5.48 7.93 -12.37
C PHE A 158 -5.87 8.40 -13.78
N SER A 159 -5.15 9.41 -14.28
CA SER A 159 -5.22 9.81 -15.68
C SER A 159 -4.90 8.64 -16.62
N THR A 160 -5.60 8.57 -17.74
CA THR A 160 -5.38 7.55 -18.78
C THR A 160 -3.98 7.61 -19.39
N GLU A 161 -3.32 8.77 -19.29
CA GLU A 161 -1.96 9.02 -19.79
C GLU A 161 -0.86 8.66 -18.78
N LEU A 162 -1.20 8.09 -17.61
CA LEU A 162 -0.23 7.81 -16.54
C LEU A 162 0.99 7.04 -17.08
N LEU A 163 0.75 5.93 -17.78
CA LEU A 163 1.81 5.07 -18.31
C LEU A 163 2.59 5.70 -19.46
N ASP A 164 2.08 6.76 -20.10
CA ASP A 164 2.81 7.50 -21.12
C ASP A 164 3.90 8.39 -20.50
N LYS A 165 3.75 8.74 -19.21
CA LYS A 165 4.63 9.68 -18.50
C LYS A 165 5.52 9.01 -17.46
N VAL A 166 5.03 8.02 -16.72
CA VAL A 166 5.74 7.46 -15.55
C VAL A 166 5.94 5.96 -15.63
N LYS A 167 7.04 5.49 -15.03
CA LYS A 167 7.24 4.07 -14.77
C LYS A 167 6.40 3.64 -13.57
N VAL A 168 5.64 2.57 -13.73
CA VAL A 168 4.87 1.94 -12.64
C VAL A 168 5.48 0.59 -12.31
N ILE A 169 5.62 0.30 -11.02
CA ILE A 169 5.97 -1.03 -10.52
C ILE A 169 4.76 -1.55 -9.76
N TYR A 170 4.17 -2.62 -10.29
CA TYR A 170 3.05 -3.30 -9.67
C TYR A 170 3.47 -4.60 -9.01
N VAL A 171 3.02 -4.86 -7.78
CA VAL A 171 3.28 -6.14 -7.10
C VAL A 171 1.98 -6.83 -6.73
N ALA A 172 1.76 -8.00 -7.29
CA ALA A 172 0.71 -8.94 -6.91
C ALA A 172 1.21 -9.93 -5.86
N ARG A 173 0.29 -10.54 -5.12
CA ARG A 173 0.57 -11.56 -4.11
C ARG A 173 -0.59 -12.54 -4.04
N ASN A 174 -0.33 -13.79 -3.68
CA ASN A 174 -1.35 -14.79 -3.39
C ASN A 174 -2.46 -14.23 -2.48
N PRO A 175 -3.72 -14.20 -2.93
CA PRO A 175 -4.83 -13.60 -2.19
C PRO A 175 -5.02 -14.24 -0.81
N LYS A 176 -4.73 -15.55 -0.65
CA LYS A 176 -4.84 -16.22 0.66
C LYS A 176 -3.90 -15.61 1.69
N ASP A 177 -2.65 -15.33 1.31
CA ASP A 177 -1.68 -14.66 2.18
C ASP A 177 -2.00 -13.16 2.37
N VAL A 178 -2.56 -12.51 1.35
CA VAL A 178 -3.07 -11.13 1.46
C VAL A 178 -4.11 -11.05 2.57
N VAL A 179 -5.16 -11.89 2.53
CA VAL A 179 -6.24 -11.92 3.54
C VAL A 179 -5.68 -12.07 4.96
N VAL A 180 -4.76 -13.03 5.18
CA VAL A 180 -4.13 -13.19 6.51
C VAL A 180 -3.34 -11.95 6.89
N SER A 181 -2.50 -11.44 6.00
CA SER A 181 -1.66 -10.29 6.30
C SER A 181 -2.49 -9.04 6.56
N TYR A 182 -3.65 -8.93 5.93
CA TYR A 182 -4.52 -7.79 6.01
C TYR A 182 -5.36 -7.80 7.29
N TYR A 183 -5.84 -8.96 7.70
CA TYR A 183 -6.47 -9.16 9.02
C TYR A 183 -5.55 -8.71 10.16
N HIS A 184 -4.28 -9.14 10.15
CA HIS A 184 -3.33 -8.72 11.18
C HIS A 184 -3.03 -7.21 11.13
N HIS A 185 -2.93 -6.63 9.93
CA HIS A 185 -2.72 -5.19 9.77
C HIS A 185 -3.88 -4.37 10.37
N HIS A 186 -5.11 -4.81 10.14
CA HIS A 186 -6.33 -4.19 10.64
C HIS A 186 -6.48 -4.24 12.16
N ARG A 187 -6.01 -5.31 12.78
CA ARG A 187 -5.98 -5.43 14.25
C ARG A 187 -4.86 -4.61 14.88
N MET A 188 -3.77 -4.42 14.13
CA MET A 188 -2.58 -3.73 14.60
C MET A 188 -2.70 -2.21 14.51
N LEU A 189 -3.31 -1.64 13.46
CA LEU A 189 -3.47 -0.18 13.35
C LEU A 189 -4.63 0.32 14.21
N LYS A 190 -4.38 1.26 15.12
CA LYS A 190 -5.45 1.85 15.95
C LYS A 190 -6.50 2.56 15.10
N ALA A 191 -6.08 3.20 14.01
CA ALA A 191 -6.97 3.89 13.08
C ALA A 191 -8.00 2.94 12.42
N HIS A 192 -7.68 1.64 12.32
CA HIS A 192 -8.56 0.63 11.72
C HIS A 192 -9.52 0.05 12.77
N ASN A 193 -9.07 -0.07 14.03
CA ASN A 193 -9.82 -0.54 15.20
C ASN A 193 -10.65 -1.81 14.97
N TYR A 194 -10.17 -2.73 14.14
CA TYR A 194 -10.91 -3.95 13.85
C TYR A 194 -10.89 -4.92 15.04
N VAL A 195 -12.07 -5.23 15.57
CA VAL A 195 -12.24 -6.18 16.70
C VAL A 195 -13.00 -7.46 16.33
N GLY A 196 -13.40 -7.62 15.06
CA GLY A 196 -14.11 -8.80 14.57
C GLY A 196 -13.23 -10.06 14.46
N SER A 197 -13.87 -11.21 14.19
CA SER A 197 -13.16 -12.48 14.04
C SER A 197 -12.41 -12.57 12.70
N PHE A 198 -11.60 -13.61 12.54
CA PHE A 198 -10.98 -13.88 11.25
C PHE A 198 -12.01 -14.34 10.21
N ASP A 199 -13.03 -15.08 10.64
CA ASP A 199 -14.09 -15.61 9.77
C ASP A 199 -14.91 -14.45 9.19
N ASP A 200 -15.27 -13.47 10.03
CA ASP A 200 -15.92 -12.23 9.59
C ASP A 200 -15.06 -11.49 8.56
N PHE A 201 -13.74 -11.41 8.81
CA PHE A 201 -12.80 -10.73 7.91
C PHE A 201 -12.76 -11.40 6.54
N VAL A 202 -12.72 -12.74 6.49
CA VAL A 202 -12.78 -13.51 5.24
C VAL A 202 -14.07 -13.20 4.50
N ASP A 203 -15.22 -13.22 5.20
CA ASP A 203 -16.52 -12.96 4.59
C ASP A 203 -16.63 -11.54 4.03
N TYR A 204 -16.16 -10.54 4.76
CA TYR A 204 -16.18 -9.18 4.23
C TYR A 204 -15.25 -9.02 3.02
N PHE A 205 -14.09 -9.67 3.03
CA PHE A 205 -13.10 -9.57 1.95
C PHE A 205 -13.61 -10.19 0.65
N VAL A 206 -14.23 -11.38 0.69
CA VAL A 206 -14.73 -12.05 -0.53
C VAL A 206 -16.00 -11.43 -1.10
N ASN A 207 -16.75 -10.68 -0.29
CA ASN A 207 -17.98 -10.00 -0.72
C ASN A 207 -17.74 -8.54 -1.16
N ASP A 208 -16.49 -8.07 -1.18
CA ASP A 208 -16.15 -6.67 -1.42
C ASP A 208 -16.92 -5.67 -0.51
N GLU A 209 -17.20 -6.09 0.72
CA GLU A 209 -17.92 -5.33 1.75
C GLU A 209 -16.97 -4.76 2.82
N PHE A 210 -15.66 -5.04 2.70
CA PHE A 210 -14.68 -4.70 3.73
C PHE A 210 -13.98 -3.36 3.50
N PHE A 211 -14.37 -2.34 4.25
CA PHE A 211 -13.55 -1.14 4.37
C PHE A 211 -13.34 -0.89 5.86
N VAL A 212 -12.24 -1.42 6.41
CA VAL A 212 -11.90 -1.21 7.84
C VAL A 212 -10.53 -0.57 7.97
N GLY A 213 -10.05 0.10 6.94
CA GLY A 213 -8.82 0.84 7.00
C GLY A 213 -8.94 2.23 6.45
N CYS A 214 -7.95 3.06 6.77
CA CYS A 214 -7.74 4.27 6.02
C CYS A 214 -7.30 3.89 4.58
N ASN A 215 -6.58 2.79 4.33
CA ASN A 215 -5.94 2.56 3.02
C ASN A 215 -6.58 1.48 2.13
N ASP A 216 -7.85 1.17 2.35
CA ASP A 216 -8.49 0.05 1.67
C ASP A 216 -9.03 0.50 0.30
N ILE A 217 -8.91 -0.33 -0.72
CA ILE A 217 -9.66 -0.17 -1.96
C ILE A 217 -10.07 -1.56 -2.43
N LEU A 218 -11.35 -1.73 -2.75
CA LEU A 218 -11.93 -2.99 -3.22
C LEU A 218 -12.71 -2.72 -4.49
N PRO A 219 -12.79 -3.68 -5.44
CA PRO A 219 -12.42 -5.10 -5.30
C PRO A 219 -10.93 -5.46 -5.52
N TYR A 220 -10.43 -6.49 -4.82
CA TYR A 220 -9.05 -6.99 -5.00
C TYR A 220 -8.78 -7.49 -6.42
N TRP A 221 -9.66 -8.34 -6.97
CA TRP A 221 -9.40 -8.95 -8.27
C TRP A 221 -9.45 -7.94 -9.40
N LEU A 222 -10.36 -6.97 -9.35
CA LEU A 222 -10.40 -5.88 -10.32
C LEU A 222 -9.11 -5.07 -10.28
N HIS A 223 -8.56 -4.81 -9.09
CA HIS A 223 -7.29 -4.08 -8.92
C HIS A 223 -6.12 -4.82 -9.58
N VAL A 224 -6.05 -6.14 -9.41
CA VAL A 224 -5.03 -6.98 -10.06
C VAL A 224 -5.26 -7.05 -11.58
N GLN A 225 -6.51 -7.21 -12.01
CA GLN A 225 -6.90 -7.30 -13.42
C GLN A 225 -6.53 -6.05 -14.21
N GLU A 226 -6.77 -4.86 -13.67
CA GLU A 226 -6.42 -3.60 -14.35
C GLU A 226 -4.92 -3.48 -14.62
N ALA A 227 -4.08 -3.89 -13.67
CA ALA A 227 -2.63 -3.91 -13.83
C ALA A 227 -2.20 -5.03 -14.78
N TRP A 228 -2.78 -6.22 -14.66
CA TRP A 228 -2.45 -7.38 -15.48
C TRP A 228 -2.77 -7.15 -16.97
N GLN A 229 -3.88 -6.49 -17.28
CA GLN A 229 -4.23 -6.13 -18.66
C GLN A 229 -3.23 -5.15 -19.29
N LYS A 230 -2.57 -4.33 -18.49
CA LYS A 230 -1.57 -3.35 -18.93
C LYS A 230 -0.13 -3.87 -18.89
N ARG A 231 0.11 -5.10 -18.40
CA ARG A 231 1.46 -5.63 -18.06
C ARG A 231 2.50 -5.61 -19.18
N ASN A 232 2.05 -5.58 -20.43
CA ASN A 232 2.95 -5.53 -21.60
C ASN A 232 3.37 -4.10 -21.96
N HIS A 233 2.84 -3.08 -21.29
CA HIS A 233 3.24 -1.70 -21.49
C HIS A 233 4.69 -1.50 -21.02
N PRO A 234 5.57 -0.83 -21.79
CA PRO A 234 6.99 -0.70 -21.45
C PRO A 234 7.27 0.03 -20.14
N ASN A 235 6.33 0.88 -19.69
CA ASN A 235 6.38 1.59 -18.42
C ASN A 235 5.58 0.92 -17.29
N LEU A 236 5.26 -0.37 -17.40
CA LEU A 236 4.71 -1.16 -16.30
C LEU A 236 5.55 -2.41 -16.08
N LEU A 237 6.17 -2.51 -14.92
CA LEU A 237 6.77 -3.75 -14.44
C LEU A 237 5.82 -4.45 -13.47
N PHE A 238 5.34 -5.63 -13.85
CA PHE A 238 4.49 -6.47 -13.01
C PHE A 238 5.32 -7.54 -12.30
N LEU A 239 5.27 -7.57 -10.97
CA LEU A 239 6.01 -8.51 -10.12
C LEU A 239 5.05 -9.34 -9.26
N PHE A 240 5.52 -10.51 -8.84
CA PHE A 240 4.88 -11.31 -7.80
C PHE A 240 5.73 -11.27 -6.52
N TYR A 241 5.08 -11.09 -5.37
CA TYR A 241 5.73 -11.14 -4.06
C TYR A 241 6.46 -12.48 -3.85
N GLU A 242 5.88 -13.56 -4.34
CA GLU A 242 6.43 -14.90 -4.27
C GLU A 242 7.74 -15.05 -5.06
N ASP A 243 7.83 -14.42 -6.24
CA ASP A 243 9.05 -14.43 -7.05
C ASP A 243 10.16 -13.59 -6.41
N MET A 244 9.80 -12.46 -5.79
CA MET A 244 10.73 -11.68 -4.97
C MET A 244 11.27 -12.51 -3.81
N LYS A 245 10.42 -13.31 -3.16
CA LYS A 245 10.83 -14.22 -2.08
C LYS A 245 11.69 -15.38 -2.57
N ALA A 246 11.42 -15.92 -3.76
CA ALA A 246 12.14 -17.06 -4.32
C ALA A 246 13.52 -16.68 -4.86
N ASN A 247 13.65 -15.53 -5.51
CA ASN A 247 14.92 -15.07 -6.09
C ASN A 247 15.02 -13.54 -6.10
N ILE A 248 15.40 -12.96 -4.95
CA ILE A 248 15.48 -11.50 -4.82
C ILE A 248 16.54 -10.88 -5.74
N ASN A 249 17.72 -11.51 -5.91
CA ASN A 249 18.78 -10.97 -6.76
C ASN A 249 18.36 -10.91 -8.24
N GLY A 250 17.64 -11.93 -8.71
CA GLY A 250 17.04 -11.92 -10.04
C GLY A 250 16.00 -10.80 -10.20
N GLN A 251 15.14 -10.59 -9.20
CA GLN A 251 14.16 -9.49 -9.25
C GLN A 251 14.80 -8.10 -9.17
N ILE A 252 15.87 -7.93 -8.39
CA ILE A 252 16.64 -6.67 -8.34
C ILE A 252 17.34 -6.43 -9.68
N SER A 253 17.86 -7.47 -10.33
CA SER A 253 18.44 -7.34 -11.67
C SER A 253 17.40 -6.90 -12.69
N ASN A 254 16.20 -7.49 -12.67
CA ASN A 254 15.07 -7.07 -13.51
C ASN A 254 14.66 -5.61 -13.22
N LEU A 255 14.57 -5.22 -11.95
CA LEU A 255 14.34 -3.83 -11.54
C LEU A 255 15.45 -2.89 -12.02
N ASN A 256 16.70 -3.32 -12.01
CA ASN A 256 17.85 -2.52 -12.43
C ASN A 256 17.77 -2.19 -13.92
N ASP A 257 17.42 -3.18 -14.74
CA ASP A 257 17.20 -3.02 -16.18
C ASP A 257 15.99 -2.14 -16.45
N TYR A 258 14.87 -2.42 -15.79
CA TYR A 258 13.63 -1.66 -15.93
C TYR A 258 13.79 -0.19 -15.53
N LEU A 259 14.45 0.09 -14.40
CA LEU A 259 14.68 1.45 -13.91
C LEU A 259 15.80 2.16 -14.67
N GLY A 260 16.73 1.40 -15.26
CA GLY A 260 17.92 1.94 -15.93
C GLY A 260 18.97 2.47 -14.95
N THR A 261 19.02 1.92 -13.72
CA THR A 261 19.94 2.37 -12.65
C THR A 261 21.39 1.97 -12.89
N LYS A 262 21.66 0.99 -13.76
CA LYS A 262 23.01 0.52 -14.12
C LYS A 262 23.86 0.09 -12.92
N LEU A 263 23.23 -0.51 -11.92
CA LEU A 263 23.92 -1.05 -10.75
C LEU A 263 24.85 -2.20 -11.12
N THR A 264 25.98 -2.29 -10.43
CA THR A 264 26.90 -3.43 -10.50
C THR A 264 26.36 -4.62 -9.71
N THR A 265 26.90 -5.82 -9.94
CA THR A 265 26.57 -7.02 -9.15
C THR A 265 26.77 -6.78 -7.65
N ASP A 266 27.89 -6.18 -7.25
CA ASP A 266 28.18 -5.87 -5.85
C ASP A 266 27.14 -4.91 -5.24
N GLN A 267 26.68 -3.90 -5.99
CA GLN A 267 25.63 -2.99 -5.54
C GLN A 267 24.28 -3.71 -5.42
N ILE A 268 23.96 -4.61 -6.35
CA ILE A 268 22.75 -5.45 -6.30
C ILE A 268 22.75 -6.31 -5.03
N GLU A 269 23.87 -6.96 -4.70
CA GLU A 269 24.01 -7.77 -3.48
C GLU A 269 23.88 -6.92 -2.21
N LYS A 270 24.57 -5.76 -2.15
CA LYS A 270 24.44 -4.82 -1.03
C LYS A 270 22.99 -4.37 -0.81
N VAL A 271 22.28 -4.02 -1.90
CA VAL A 271 20.86 -3.63 -1.84
C VAL A 271 20.00 -4.80 -1.36
N ALA A 272 20.23 -6.01 -1.88
CA ALA A 272 19.49 -7.20 -1.47
C ALA A 272 19.63 -7.45 0.04
N ASP A 273 20.84 -7.35 0.58
CA ASP A 273 21.12 -7.53 2.00
C ASP A 273 20.54 -6.39 2.85
N TYR A 274 20.64 -5.15 2.37
CA TYR A 274 20.09 -4.00 3.07
C TYR A 274 18.56 -4.07 3.14
N CYS A 275 17.91 -4.56 2.09
CA CYS A 275 16.45 -4.67 1.97
C CYS A 275 15.90 -6.06 2.34
N ASN A 276 16.71 -6.95 2.91
CA ASN A 276 16.20 -8.24 3.36
C ASN A 276 15.27 -8.09 4.58
N PHE A 277 14.42 -9.10 4.81
CA PHE A 277 13.40 -9.04 5.85
C PHE A 277 13.98 -8.78 7.25
N SER A 278 15.07 -9.47 7.61
CA SER A 278 15.74 -9.29 8.92
C SER A 278 16.27 -7.88 9.10
N SER A 279 16.96 -7.33 8.09
CA SER A 279 17.52 -5.98 8.11
C SER A 279 16.43 -4.92 8.24
N MET A 280 15.38 -5.01 7.42
CA MET A 280 14.26 -4.07 7.47
C MET A 280 13.46 -4.18 8.77
N SER A 281 13.20 -5.40 9.25
CA SER A 281 12.49 -5.63 10.51
C SER A 281 13.29 -5.08 11.69
N ALA A 282 14.62 -5.23 11.71
CA ALA A 282 15.47 -4.68 12.76
C ALA A 282 15.39 -3.15 12.80
N ARG A 283 15.46 -2.47 11.64
CA ARG A 283 15.29 -1.00 11.57
C ARG A 283 13.90 -0.54 12.02
N ASN A 284 12.87 -1.35 11.79
CA ASN A 284 11.51 -1.06 12.25
C ASN A 284 11.34 -1.22 13.78
N ASN A 285 12.14 -2.05 14.44
CA ASN A 285 12.05 -2.18 15.90
C ASN A 285 12.35 -0.86 16.61
N THR A 286 13.27 -0.06 16.07
CA THR A 286 13.53 1.30 16.58
C THR A 286 12.30 2.21 16.49
N PHE A 287 11.49 2.08 15.43
CA PHE A 287 10.20 2.78 15.34
C PHE A 287 9.20 2.31 16.40
N LEU A 288 9.11 1.00 16.63
CA LEU A 288 8.23 0.44 17.66
C LEU A 288 8.68 0.80 19.09
N GLU A 289 9.98 0.96 19.32
CA GLU A 289 10.51 1.47 20.59
C GLU A 289 10.10 2.92 20.83
N ALA A 290 10.13 3.77 19.80
CA ALA A 290 9.61 5.14 19.88
C ALA A 290 8.10 5.15 20.18
N GLU A 291 7.32 4.31 19.49
CA GLU A 291 5.88 4.15 19.75
C GLU A 291 5.56 3.70 21.18
N ARG A 292 6.41 2.85 21.78
CA ARG A 292 6.27 2.42 23.18
C ARG A 292 6.59 3.52 24.19
N ALA A 293 7.47 4.44 23.82
CA ALA A 293 7.85 5.55 24.67
C ALA A 293 6.79 6.68 24.69
N GLU A 294 5.88 6.70 23.71
CA GLU A 294 4.79 7.68 23.64
C GLU A 294 3.52 7.17 24.35
N GLU A 295 3.37 7.54 25.63
CA GLU A 295 2.19 7.20 26.41
C GLU A 295 0.90 7.78 25.78
N GLY A 296 0.00 6.88 25.34
CA GLY A 296 -1.33 7.23 24.84
C GLY A 296 -1.41 7.63 23.36
N ALA A 297 -0.29 7.94 22.70
CA ALA A 297 -0.26 8.44 21.32
C ALA A 297 0.14 7.41 20.25
N ALA A 298 0.57 6.20 20.64
CA ALA A 298 1.00 5.16 19.69
C ALA A 298 -0.02 4.94 18.54
N PHE A 299 0.45 4.94 17.30
CA PHE A 299 -0.32 4.66 16.09
C PHE A 299 -0.78 3.19 16.01
N VAL A 300 -0.05 2.30 16.67
CA VAL A 300 -0.31 0.86 16.70
C VAL A 300 -0.92 0.38 18.02
N ASN A 301 -1.71 -0.69 17.95
CA ASN A 301 -2.23 -1.42 19.10
C ASN A 301 -1.12 -2.30 19.68
N LEU A 302 -0.40 -1.79 20.68
CA LEU A 302 0.74 -2.47 21.30
C LEU A 302 0.42 -3.89 21.81
N PRO A 303 -0.71 -4.14 22.51
CA PRO A 303 -1.10 -5.51 22.87
C PRO A 303 -1.22 -6.47 21.68
N VAL A 304 -1.74 -6.01 20.54
CA VAL A 304 -1.80 -6.81 19.32
C VAL A 304 -0.41 -7.03 18.73
N VAL A 305 0.44 -6.00 18.72
CA VAL A 305 1.83 -6.11 18.23
C VAL A 305 2.63 -7.13 19.04
N GLU A 306 2.49 -7.13 20.37
CA GLU A 306 3.18 -8.06 21.27
C GLU A 306 2.71 -9.51 21.08
N LYS A 307 1.41 -9.71 20.82
CA LYS A 307 0.83 -11.04 20.67
C LYS A 307 1.00 -11.62 19.27
N ASP A 308 0.73 -10.82 18.23
CA ASP A 308 0.55 -11.29 16.86
C ASP A 308 1.68 -10.83 15.91
N GLY A 309 2.60 -10.01 16.40
CA GLY A 309 3.70 -9.39 15.65
C GLY A 309 3.38 -8.00 15.11
N GLY A 310 4.43 -7.23 14.83
CA GLY A 310 4.34 -5.85 14.34
C GLY A 310 4.11 -5.72 12.84
N PHE A 311 4.47 -4.55 12.29
CA PHE A 311 4.33 -4.25 10.86
C PHE A 311 5.10 -5.24 9.97
N TYR A 312 6.31 -5.62 10.39
CA TYR A 312 7.04 -6.77 9.86
C TYR A 312 6.68 -8.01 10.67
N ARG A 313 5.80 -8.85 10.13
CA ARG A 313 5.24 -9.99 10.86
C ARG A 313 5.96 -11.31 10.64
N LYS A 314 5.88 -11.86 9.42
CA LYS A 314 6.51 -13.15 9.06
C LYS A 314 7.39 -13.09 7.82
N GLY A 315 7.02 -12.30 6.81
CA GLY A 315 7.81 -12.17 5.58
C GLY A 315 7.94 -13.47 4.78
N THR A 316 6.95 -14.36 4.89
CA THR A 316 6.91 -15.67 4.21
C THR A 316 5.72 -15.79 3.26
N THR A 317 5.78 -16.81 2.40
CA THR A 317 4.69 -17.28 1.53
C THR A 317 4.06 -18.53 2.14
N GLY A 318 2.79 -18.80 1.84
CA GLY A 318 2.09 -20.00 2.30
C GLY A 318 1.66 -19.99 3.77
N SER A 319 1.83 -18.86 4.48
CA SER A 319 1.49 -18.73 5.91
C SER A 319 -0.01 -18.85 6.18
N TRP A 320 -0.84 -18.67 5.15
CA TRP A 320 -2.28 -18.89 5.20
C TRP A 320 -2.66 -20.31 5.65
N LYS A 321 -1.82 -21.32 5.36
CA LYS A 321 -2.05 -22.73 5.74
C LYS A 321 -2.15 -22.93 7.27
N GLU A 322 -1.54 -22.05 8.05
CA GLU A 322 -1.58 -22.11 9.52
C GLU A 322 -2.87 -21.53 10.11
N LYS A 323 -3.61 -20.72 9.34
CA LYS A 323 -4.75 -19.93 9.84
C LYS A 323 -6.07 -20.31 9.16
N PHE A 324 -6.03 -20.77 7.93
CA PHE A 324 -7.23 -21.11 7.16
C PHE A 324 -7.81 -22.44 7.65
N THR A 325 -9.14 -22.50 7.71
CA THR A 325 -9.89 -23.75 7.82
C THR A 325 -10.22 -24.26 6.42
N SER A 326 -10.66 -25.51 6.28
CA SER A 326 -11.11 -26.03 4.98
C SER A 326 -12.26 -25.22 4.39
N GLU A 327 -13.10 -24.59 5.22
CA GLU A 327 -14.17 -23.71 4.74
C GLU A 327 -13.64 -22.38 4.21
N HIS A 328 -12.64 -21.77 4.86
CA HIS A 328 -11.96 -20.58 4.33
C HIS A 328 -11.33 -20.86 2.97
N GLU A 329 -10.69 -22.02 2.80
CA GLU A 329 -10.11 -22.41 1.53
C GLU A 329 -11.16 -22.55 0.43
N LYS A 330 -12.31 -23.18 0.72
CA LYS A 330 -13.42 -23.31 -0.24
C LYS A 330 -13.98 -21.94 -0.63
N LYS A 331 -14.23 -21.06 0.33
CA LYS A 331 -14.74 -19.69 0.08
C LYS A 331 -13.80 -18.90 -0.82
N ILE A 332 -12.52 -18.84 -0.46
CA ILE A 332 -11.51 -18.10 -1.23
C ILE A 332 -11.26 -18.73 -2.59
N LYS A 333 -11.29 -20.06 -2.70
CA LYS A 333 -11.16 -20.73 -4.00
C LYS A 333 -12.32 -20.38 -4.92
N LYS A 334 -13.57 -20.50 -4.44
CA LYS A 334 -14.76 -20.14 -5.21
C LYS A 334 -14.70 -18.68 -5.68
N TRP A 335 -14.43 -17.76 -4.75
CA TRP A 335 -14.27 -16.33 -5.04
C TRP A 335 -13.14 -16.08 -6.05
N THR A 336 -11.99 -16.75 -5.91
CA THR A 336 -10.90 -16.68 -6.88
C THR A 336 -11.38 -17.16 -8.25
N ASP A 337 -11.91 -18.37 -8.36
CA ASP A 337 -12.31 -18.99 -9.62
C ASP A 337 -13.32 -18.13 -10.40
N GLU A 338 -14.25 -17.47 -9.70
CA GLU A 338 -15.26 -16.57 -10.29
C GLU A 338 -14.64 -15.33 -10.96
N HIS A 339 -13.48 -14.86 -10.48
CA HIS A 339 -12.80 -13.66 -11.00
C HIS A 339 -11.58 -13.99 -11.87
N PHE A 340 -11.02 -15.19 -11.74
CA PHE A 340 -9.76 -15.59 -12.39
C PHE A 340 -9.91 -15.89 -13.89
N LEU A 341 -11.14 -16.14 -14.35
CA LEU A 341 -11.43 -16.48 -15.75
C LEU A 341 -10.93 -15.40 -16.73
N ASP A 342 -10.78 -14.16 -16.27
CA ASP A 342 -10.36 -13.01 -17.10
C ASP A 342 -8.84 -12.75 -17.12
N LEU A 343 -8.05 -13.44 -16.28
CA LEU A 343 -6.60 -13.21 -16.17
C LEU A 343 -5.76 -14.11 -17.09
N GLY A 344 -6.36 -15.17 -17.64
CA GLY A 344 -5.68 -16.12 -18.54
C GLY A 344 -4.74 -17.10 -17.82
N LEU A 345 -4.27 -18.11 -18.57
CA LEU A 345 -3.51 -19.26 -18.04
C LEU A 345 -2.09 -18.91 -17.54
N ASP A 346 -1.58 -17.73 -17.90
CA ASP A 346 -0.22 -17.28 -17.58
C ASP A 346 -0.13 -16.61 -16.20
N PHE A 347 -1.26 -16.22 -15.60
CA PHE A 347 -1.24 -15.64 -14.27
C PHE A 347 -1.05 -16.75 -13.22
N LYS A 348 0.19 -16.87 -12.74
CA LYS A 348 0.57 -17.85 -11.71
C LYS A 348 1.28 -17.13 -10.58
N TYR A 349 0.55 -16.84 -9.51
CA TYR A 349 1.21 -16.65 -8.22
C TYR A 349 1.65 -18.03 -7.73
N SER A 350 2.93 -18.21 -7.47
CA SER A 350 3.48 -19.48 -6.98
C SER A 350 2.91 -19.81 -5.57
N LEU A 351 2.77 -21.10 -5.27
CA LEU A 351 2.19 -21.62 -4.01
C LEU A 351 3.25 -22.08 -3.02
#